data_AF-A0A7C7D0V5-F1
#
_entry.id   AF-A0A7C7D0V5-F1
#
_cell.length_a   1.000
_cell.length_b   1.000
_cell.length_c   1.000
_cell.angle_alpha   90.00
_cell.angle_beta   90.00
_cell.angle_gamma   90.00
#
_symmetry.space_group_name_H-M   'P 1'
#
loop_
_entity.id
_entity.type
_entity.pdbx_description
1 polymer ?
#
loop_
_entity_poly.entity_id
_entity_poly.type
_entity_poly.pdbx_seq_one_letter_code
_entity_poly.pdbx_strand_id
1 'polypeptide(L)' 'MRIDKFLKISRVIKRRTLANEACESGKVKINGRIAKPSTEVKIGDVIEISFGSKNTKIEVVSIGENVSKAEAAQLIRIIE' A
#
# COMPACT_ATOMS: atom_id res chain seq x y z
N MET A 1 4.94 -9.62 -3.44
CA MET A 1 4.28 -9.53 -2.09
C MET A 1 2.87 -8.98 -2.27
N ARG A 2 1.87 -9.51 -1.56
CA ARG A 2 0.48 -9.02 -1.66
C ARG A 2 0.31 -7.59 -1.12
N ILE A 3 -0.60 -6.82 -1.72
CA ILE A 3 -0.84 -5.42 -1.35
C ILE A 3 -1.37 -5.25 0.08
N ASP A 4 -2.25 -6.14 0.54
CA ASP A 4 -2.76 -6.11 1.91
C ASP A 4 -1.63 -6.26 2.95
N LYS A 5 -0.69 -7.16 2.69
CA LYS A 5 0.52 -7.37 3.49
C LYS A 5 1.44 -6.15 3.40
N PHE A 6 1.65 -5.64 2.19
CA PHE A 6 2.54 -4.50 1.95
C PHE A 6 2.07 -3.23 2.66
N LEU A 7 0.78 -2.87 2.56
CA LEU A 7 0.18 -1.72 3.23
C LEU A 7 0.30 -1.80 4.76
N LYS A 8 0.25 -3.01 5.33
CA LYS A 8 0.50 -3.25 6.75
C LYS A 8 1.96 -3.05 7.13
N ILE A 9 2.90 -3.58 6.33
CA ILE A 9 4.33 -3.55 6.65
C ILE A 9 4.90 -2.14 6.47
N SER A 10 4.53 -1.45 5.40
CA SER A 10 4.85 -0.04 5.12
C SER A 10 4.19 0.95 6.08
N ARG A 11 3.31 0.48 6.98
CA ARG A 11 2.57 1.28 7.98
C ARG A 11 1.62 2.34 7.40
N VAL A 12 1.37 2.30 6.10
CA VAL A 12 0.34 3.13 5.45
C VAL A 12 -1.03 2.82 6.01
N ILE A 13 -1.32 1.53 6.24
CA ILE A 13 -2.49 1.07 6.98
C ILE A 13 -2.02 0.27 8.18
N LYS A 14 -2.37 0.71 9.39
CA LYS A 14 -1.85 0.09 10.63
C LYS A 14 -2.35 -1.35 10.85
N ARG A 15 -3.49 -1.73 10.28
CA ARG A 15 -4.13 -3.05 10.44
C ARG A 15 -4.31 -3.73 9.09
N ARG A 16 -3.95 -5.02 9.00
CA ARG A 16 -4.08 -5.80 7.75
C ARG A 16 -5.55 -6.02 7.34
N THR A 17 -6.46 -6.16 8.30
CA THR A 17 -7.90 -6.27 8.04
C THR A 17 -8.44 -5.05 7.32
N LEU A 18 -8.09 -3.84 7.79
CA LEU A 18 -8.45 -2.59 7.13
C LEU A 18 -7.83 -2.46 5.73
N ALA A 19 -6.63 -3.00 5.52
CA ALA A 19 -6.01 -3.01 4.19
C ALA A 19 -6.74 -3.93 3.22
N ASN A 20 -7.19 -5.10 3.68
CA ASN A 20 -8.07 -5.99 2.90
C ASN A 20 -9.38 -5.28 2.54
N GLU A 21 -10.08 -4.72 3.53
CA GLU A 21 -11.34 -3.99 3.31
C GLU A 21 -11.18 -2.80 2.35
N ALA A 22 -10.07 -2.06 2.44
CA ALA A 22 -9.78 -0.96 1.53
C ALA A 22 -9.57 -1.43 0.08
N CYS A 23 -8.91 -2.58 -0.11
CA CYS A 23 -8.75 -3.19 -1.43
C CYS A 23 -10.09 -3.74 -1.96
N GLU A 24 -10.88 -4.41 -1.12
CA GLU A 24 -12.20 -4.95 -1.50
C GLU A 24 -13.21 -3.87 -1.85
N SER A 25 -13.19 -2.75 -1.12
CA SER A 25 -14.05 -1.58 -1.39
C SER A 25 -13.58 -0.72 -2.57
N GLY A 26 -12.52 -1.13 -3.27
CA GLY A 26 -12.00 -0.41 -4.44
C GLY A 26 -11.32 0.92 -4.13
N LYS A 27 -10.98 1.17 -2.86
CA LYS A 27 -10.29 2.39 -2.41
C LYS A 27 -8.79 2.37 -2.67
N VAL A 28 -8.23 1.21 -3.00
CA VAL A 28 -6.82 1.03 -3.31
C VAL A 28 -6.65 0.73 -4.80
N LYS A 29 -5.77 1.49 -5.45
CA LYS A 29 -5.39 1.28 -6.85
C LYS A 29 -3.88 1.12 -6.97
N ILE A 30 -3.44 0.26 -7.88
CA ILE A 30 -2.03 0.15 -8.29
C ILE A 30 -1.97 0.60 -9.75
N ASN A 31 -1.13 1.59 -10.05
CA ASN A 31 -0.93 2.13 -11.40
C ASN A 31 -2.27 2.49 -12.09
N GLY A 32 -3.19 3.09 -11.34
CA GLY A 32 -4.52 3.50 -11.81
C GLY A 32 -5.57 2.39 -11.91
N ARG A 33 -5.23 1.12 -11.61
CA ARG A 33 -6.17 0.00 -11.64
C ARG A 33 -6.57 -0.44 -10.23
N ILE A 34 -7.84 -0.78 -10.01
CA ILE A 34 -8.32 -1.28 -8.72
C ILE A 34 -7.57 -2.56 -8.35
N ALA A 35 -6.94 -2.56 -7.18
CA ALA A 35 -6.16 -3.68 -6.69
C ALA A 35 -7.00 -4.57 -5.77
N LYS A 36 -7.02 -5.87 -6.04
CA LYS A 36 -7.58 -6.85 -5.11
C LYS A 36 -6.60 -7.05 -3.95
N PRO A 37 -7.05 -7.51 -2.77
CA PRO A 37 -6.15 -7.71 -1.64
C PRO A 37 -5.02 -8.73 -1.91
N SER A 38 -5.23 -9.64 -2.86
CA SER A 38 -4.23 -10.62 -3.31
C SER A 38 -3.30 -10.10 -4.40
N THR A 39 -3.52 -8.90 -4.94
CA THR A 39 -2.68 -8.34 -5.99
C THR A 39 -1.25 -8.17 -5.49
N GLU A 40 -0.29 -8.59 -6.31
CA GLU A 40 1.12 -8.41 -5.99
C GLU A 40 1.60 -6.99 -6.31
N VAL A 41 2.39 -6.47 -5.40
CA VAL A 41 3.07 -5.18 -5.49
C VAL A 41 4.50 -5.40 -5.98
N LYS A 42 4.97 -4.51 -6.86
CA LYS A 42 6.34 -4.45 -7.36
C LYS A 42 7.00 -3.12 -7.00
N ILE A 43 8.33 -3.11 -7.00
CA ILE A 43 9.11 -1.88 -6.84
C ILE A 43 8.85 -0.98 -8.06
N GLY A 44 8.63 0.31 -7.81
CA GLY A 44 8.23 1.31 -8.79
C GLY A 44 6.72 1.42 -9.01
N ASP A 45 5.91 0.55 -8.40
CA ASP A 45 4.46 0.68 -8.49
C ASP A 45 3.97 1.93 -7.73
N VAL A 46 3.00 2.63 -8.33
CA VAL A 46 2.30 3.74 -7.68
C VAL A 46 0.99 3.23 -7.10
N ILE A 47 0.89 3.29 -5.78
CA ILE A 47 -0.32 2.93 -5.03
C ILE A 47 -1.08 4.21 -4.71
N GLU A 48 -2.33 4.27 -5.12
CA GLU A 48 -3.26 5.33 -4.74
C GLU A 48 -4.27 4.79 -3.73
N ILE A 49 -4.45 5.51 -2.63
CA ILE A 49 -5.37 5.12 -1.56
C ILE A 49 -6.32 6.28 -1.28
N SER A 50 -7.61 6.00 -1.40
CA SER A 50 -8.68 6.94 -1.07
C SER A 50 -9.14 6.75 0.36
N PHE A 51 -8.79 7.70 1.24
CA PHE A 51 -9.27 7.77 2.62
C PHE A 51 -10.27 8.91 2.79
N GLY A 52 -11.56 8.57 2.73
CA GLY A 52 -12.62 9.56 2.87
C GLY A 52 -12.56 10.58 1.74
N SER A 53 -12.27 11.84 2.08
CA SER A 53 -12.15 12.96 1.13
C SER A 53 -10.73 13.21 0.61
N LYS A 54 -9.73 12.46 1.08
CA LYS A 54 -8.34 12.61 0.63
C LYS A 54 -7.88 11.40 -0.16
N ASN A 55 -7.20 11.66 -1.27
CA ASN A 55 -6.42 10.67 -1.98
C ASN A 55 -4.96 10.85 -1.60
N THR A 56 -4.29 9.76 -1.26
CA THR A 56 -2.86 9.73 -1.00
C THR A 56 -2.22 8.83 -2.03
N LYS A 57 -1.15 9.30 -2.67
CA LYS A 57 -0.37 8.50 -3.60
C LYS A 57 1.01 8.25 -3.04
N ILE A 58 1.41 6.99 -3.13
CA ILE A 58 2.71 6.51 -2.69
C ILE A 58 3.34 5.69 -3.80
N GLU A 59 4.65 5.82 -3.94
CA GLU A 59 5.47 4.98 -4.80
C GLU A 59 6.16 3.90 -3.95
N VAL A 60 6.23 2.69 -4.47
CA VAL A 60 6.91 1.56 -3.81
C VAL A 60 8.40 1.64 -4.12
N VAL A 61 9.22 1.95 -3.14
CA VAL A 61 10.67 2.08 -3.29
C VAL A 61 11.38 0.75 -3.03
N SER A 62 10.87 -0.04 -2.09
CA SER A 62 11.46 -1.33 -1.73
C SER A 62 10.41 -2.28 -1.16
N ILE A 63 10.66 -3.58 -1.28
CA ILE A 63 9.79 -4.64 -0.76
C ILE A 63 10.65 -5.59 0.08
N GLY A 64 10.35 -5.68 1.37
CA GLY A 64 11.01 -6.60 2.31
C GLY A 64 9.98 -7.36 3.15
N GLU A 65 10.26 -8.61 3.51
CA GLU A 65 9.37 -9.42 4.34
C GLU A 65 9.47 -9.12 5.84
N ASN A 66 10.67 -8.81 6.32
CA ASN A 66 10.93 -8.45 7.71
C ASN A 66 11.48 -7.04 7.75
N VAL A 67 10.60 -6.07 7.99
CA VAL A 67 10.94 -4.64 8.00
C VAL A 67 10.66 -4.10 9.39
N SER A 68 11.67 -3.51 10.02
CA SER A 68 11.52 -2.88 11.33
C SER A 68 10.66 -1.61 11.22
N LYS A 69 10.22 -1.08 12.36
CA LYS A 69 9.46 0.18 12.38
C LYS A 69 10.25 1.34 11.75
N ALA A 70 11.56 1.37 11.94
CA ALA A 70 12.42 2.43 11.41
C ALA A 70 12.54 2.36 9.87
N GLU A 71 12.57 1.15 9.32
CA GLU A 71 12.76 0.91 7.89
C GLU A 71 11.45 0.96 7.10
N ALA A 72 10.29 0.84 7.75
CA ALA A 72 8.99 0.86 7.08
C ALA A 72 8.76 2.13 6.23
N ALA A 73 9.27 3.27 6.70
CA ALA A 73 9.20 4.54 5.96
C ALA A 73 10.07 4.55 4.70
N GLN A 74 11.08 3.67 4.60
CA GLN A 74 11.96 3.56 3.43
C GLN A 74 11.37 2.69 2.32
N LEU A 75 10.32 1.90 2.62
CA LEU A 75 9.65 1.06 1.63
C LEU A 75 8.83 1.85 0.63
N ILE A 76 8.40 3.05 1.02
CA ILE A 76 7.50 3.88 0.23
C ILE A 76 8.00 5.32 0.16
N ARG A 77 7.63 6.01 -0.90
CA ARG A 77 7.80 7.45 -1.04
C ARG A 77 6.44 8.08 -1.25
N ILE A 78 6.08 9.05 -0.40
CA ILE A 78 4.83 9.80 -0.57
C ILE A 78 5.07 10.81 -1.70
N ILE A 79 4.20 10.80 -2.71
CA ILE A 79 4.27 11.70 -3.86
C ILE A 79 3.11 12.72 -3.86
N GLU A 80 1.98 12.40 -3.23
CA GLU A 80 0.80 13.28 -3.13
C GLU A 80 -0.03 12.99 -1.88
#